data_AF-A0A662PM18-F1
#
_entry.id   AF-A0A662PM18-F1
#
_cell.length_a   1.000
_cell.length_b   1.000
_cell.length_c   1.000
_cell.angle_alpha   90.00
_cell.angle_beta   90.00
_cell.angle_gamma   90.00
#
_symmetry.space_group_name_H-M   'P 1'
#
loop_
_entity.id
_entity.type
_entity.pdbx_description
1 polymer ?
#
loop_
_entity_poly.entity_id
_entity_poly.type
_entity_poly.pdbx_seq_one_letter_code
_entity_poly.pdbx_strand_id
1 'polypeptide(L)'
;MAESSKEELMNRIAGEIILSPFPGKTMRKWRNLFELTQSEVARLMGISPSVLSDYENNRRRSPGTHFVRRFVQALLDADVRKGGVHVKRYAVFHRNLSVAVIDMDEY
;
A
#
# COMPACT_ATOMS: atom_id res chain seq x y z
N MET A 1 -14.85 -2.56 12.43
CA MET A 1 -13.66 -3.40 12.66
C MET A 1 -12.85 -3.67 11.38
N ALA A 2 -13.46 -4.09 10.26
CA ALA A 2 -12.73 -4.22 8.99
C ALA A 2 -12.32 -2.86 8.39
N GLU A 3 -13.18 -1.84 8.54
CA GLU A 3 -12.92 -0.46 8.06
C GLU A 3 -11.67 0.15 8.71
N SER A 4 -11.51 0.02 10.03
CA SER A 4 -10.37 0.57 10.77
C SER A 4 -9.05 -0.07 10.36
N SER A 5 -9.03 -1.39 10.18
CA SER A 5 -7.82 -2.09 9.70
C SER A 5 -7.46 -1.76 8.24
N LYS A 6 -8.47 -1.44 7.40
CA LYS A 6 -8.24 -0.97 6.04
C LYS A 6 -7.60 0.42 6.04
N GLU A 7 -8.09 1.32 6.88
CA GLU A 7 -7.58 2.69 7.02
C GLU A 7 -6.16 2.73 7.59
N GLU A 8 -5.88 1.93 8.62
CA GLU A 8 -4.53 1.77 9.19
C GLU A 8 -3.53 1.30 8.13
N LEU A 9 -3.89 0.26 7.36
CA LEU A 9 -3.04 -0.26 6.29
C LEU A 9 -2.85 0.79 5.19
N MET A 10 -3.90 1.52 4.84
CA MET A 10 -3.82 2.62 3.86
C MET A 10 -2.82 3.69 4.31
N ASN A 11 -2.93 4.16 5.55
CA ASN A 11 -2.04 5.18 6.11
C ASN A 11 -0.59 4.68 6.18
N ARG A 12 -0.39 3.42 6.55
CA ARG A 12 0.94 2.79 6.58
C ARG A 12 1.59 2.75 5.19
N ILE A 13 0.88 2.23 4.19
CA ILE A 13 1.41 2.13 2.82
C ILE A 13 1.70 3.52 2.27
N ALA A 14 0.75 4.46 2.42
CA ALA A 14 0.90 5.82 1.94
C ALA A 14 2.08 6.54 2.62
N GLY A 15 2.19 6.40 3.95
CA GLY A 15 3.29 6.96 4.73
C GLY A 15 4.64 6.41 4.29
N GLU A 16 4.77 5.09 4.10
CA GLU A 16 6.01 4.48 3.62
C GLU A 16 6.39 4.98 2.22
N ILE A 17 5.43 5.15 1.31
CA ILE A 17 5.70 5.70 -0.03
C ILE A 17 6.16 7.16 0.05
N ILE A 18 5.47 7.99 0.85
CA ILE A 18 5.75 9.43 0.95
C ILE A 18 7.11 9.70 1.62
N LEU A 19 7.45 8.95 2.66
CA LEU A 19 8.70 9.11 3.42
C LEU A 19 9.91 8.43 2.75
N SER A 20 9.68 7.60 1.74
CA SER A 20 10.75 6.87 1.07
C SER A 20 11.65 7.80 0.25
N PRO A 21 12.99 7.60 0.28
CA PRO A 21 13.90 8.27 -0.65
C PRO A 21 13.72 7.77 -2.09
N PHE A 22 13.04 6.64 -2.30
CA PHE A 22 12.73 6.07 -3.61
C PHE A 22 11.24 5.70 -3.72
N PRO A 23 10.31 6.68 -3.79
CA PRO A 23 8.86 6.43 -3.75
C PRO A 23 8.40 5.44 -4.83
N GLY A 24 8.93 5.55 -6.05
CA GLY A 24 8.60 4.65 -7.16
C GLY A 24 8.98 3.19 -6.89
N LYS A 25 10.15 2.95 -6.30
CA LYS A 25 10.56 1.59 -5.87
C LYS A 25 9.68 1.07 -4.74
N THR A 26 9.29 1.93 -3.80
CA THR A 26 8.38 1.56 -2.70
C THR A 26 6.98 1.23 -3.22
N MET A 27 6.46 1.97 -4.20
CA MET A 27 5.22 1.62 -4.89
C MET A 27 5.32 0.24 -5.54
N ARG A 28 6.39 -0.02 -6.30
CA ARG A 28 6.64 -1.33 -6.93
C ARG A 28 6.68 -2.46 -5.90
N LYS A 29 7.36 -2.26 -4.77
CA LYS A 29 7.39 -3.21 -3.65
C LYS A 29 5.97 -3.55 -3.19
N TRP A 30 5.16 -2.55 -2.86
CA TRP A 30 3.79 -2.77 -2.40
C TRP A 30 2.91 -3.43 -3.45
N ARG A 31 3.00 -3.02 -4.72
CA ARG A 31 2.29 -3.69 -5.80
C ARG A 31 2.64 -5.18 -5.90
N ASN A 32 3.92 -5.52 -5.80
CA ASN A 32 4.37 -6.91 -5.83
C ASN A 32 3.90 -7.71 -4.61
N LEU A 33 3.89 -7.11 -3.41
CA LEU A 33 3.37 -7.74 -2.19
C LEU A 33 1.88 -8.06 -2.26
N PHE A 34 1.12 -7.28 -3.04
CA PHE A 34 -0.28 -7.51 -3.36
C PHE A 34 -0.48 -8.41 -4.59
N GLU A 35 0.61 -8.89 -5.19
CA GLU A 35 0.60 -9.79 -6.35
C GLU A 35 -0.20 -9.23 -7.55
N LEU A 36 -0.01 -7.93 -7.81
CA LEU A 36 -0.65 -7.23 -8.93
C LEU A 36 0.34 -6.85 -10.01
N THR A 37 -0.08 -6.94 -11.27
CA THR A 37 0.67 -6.42 -12.41
C THR A 37 0.52 -4.90 -12.52
N GLN A 38 1.44 -4.24 -13.25
CA GLN A 38 1.31 -2.81 -13.54
C GLN A 38 0.00 -2.49 -14.28
N SER A 39 -0.38 -3.34 -15.24
CA SER A 39 -1.60 -3.18 -16.03
C SER A 39 -2.87 -3.27 -15.17
N GLU A 40 -2.92 -4.17 -14.20
CA GLU A 40 -4.06 -4.28 -13.29
C GLU A 40 -4.23 -3.03 -12.44
N VAL A 41 -3.16 -2.55 -11.80
CA VAL A 41 -3.23 -1.35 -10.95
C VAL A 41 -3.50 -0.11 -11.78
N ALA A 42 -2.87 0.04 -12.95
CA ALA A 42 -3.11 1.17 -13.84
C ALA A 42 -4.56 1.23 -14.31
N ARG A 43 -5.18 0.08 -14.64
CA ARG A 43 -6.60 -0.01 -14.98
C ARG A 43 -7.50 0.44 -13.83
N LEU A 44 -7.22 0.00 -12.60
CA LEU A 44 -7.97 0.43 -11.40
C LEU A 44 -7.79 1.92 -11.11
N MET A 45 -6.63 2.46 -11.42
CA MET A 45 -6.32 3.88 -11.34
C MET A 45 -6.79 4.68 -12.57
N GLY A 46 -7.41 4.08 -13.59
CA GLY A 46 -7.83 4.80 -14.80
C GLY A 46 -6.69 5.57 -15.49
N ILE A 47 -5.47 5.03 -15.46
CA ILE A 47 -4.28 5.60 -16.14
C ILE A 47 -3.69 4.56 -17.09
N SER A 48 -2.79 4.97 -17.98
CA SER A 48 -2.05 4.01 -18.81
C SER A 48 -1.02 3.23 -17.97
N PRO A 49 -0.72 1.96 -18.31
CA PRO A 49 0.34 1.19 -17.66
C PRO A 49 1.71 1.87 -17.74
N SER A 50 1.97 2.64 -18.80
CA SER A 50 3.20 3.41 -18.97
C SER A 50 3.38 4.49 -17.90
N VAL A 51 2.30 5.16 -17.46
CA VAL A 51 2.39 6.17 -16.38
C VAL A 51 2.81 5.53 -15.06
N LEU A 52 2.23 4.38 -14.72
CA LEU A 52 2.65 3.66 -13.51
C LEU A 52 4.09 3.15 -13.63
N SER A 53 4.45 2.61 -14.79
CA SER A 53 5.81 2.15 -15.08
C SER A 53 6.86 3.26 -14.98
N ASP A 54 6.54 4.48 -15.45
CA ASP A 54 7.42 5.64 -15.34
C ASP A 54 7.73 6.00 -13.88
N TYR A 55 6.75 5.89 -12.98
CA TYR A 55 6.99 6.07 -11.55
C TYR A 55 7.83 4.93 -10.98
N GLU A 56 7.43 3.68 -11.22
CA GLU A 56 8.10 2.51 -10.62
C GLU A 56 9.55 2.33 -11.08
N ASN A 57 9.89 2.83 -12.27
CA ASN A 57 11.25 2.82 -12.82
C ASN A 57 12.00 4.14 -12.60
N ASN A 58 11.49 5.03 -11.73
CA ASN A 58 12.10 6.32 -11.38
C ASN A 58 12.36 7.27 -12.56
N ARG A 59 11.59 7.17 -13.65
CA ARG A 59 11.61 8.19 -14.72
C ARG A 59 10.93 9.48 -14.27
N ARG A 60 10.00 9.39 -13.30
CA ARG A 60 9.41 10.52 -12.58
C ARG A 60 9.87 10.48 -11.12
N ARG A 61 10.39 11.61 -10.63
CA ARG A 61 11.07 11.68 -9.32
C ARG A 61 10.17 11.33 -8.13
N SER A 62 8.99 11.94 -8.04
CA SER A 62 8.10 11.76 -6.90
C SER A 62 6.62 11.83 -7.32
N PRO A 63 5.78 10.86 -6.92
CA PRO A 63 4.34 10.92 -7.13
C PRO A 63 3.71 11.97 -6.20
N GLY A 64 2.71 12.70 -6.70
CA GLY A 64 1.90 13.59 -5.87
C GLY A 64 1.02 12.81 -4.87
N THR A 65 0.61 13.46 -3.77
CA THR A 65 -0.19 12.84 -2.71
C THR A 65 -1.51 12.23 -3.22
N HIS A 66 -2.18 12.89 -4.15
CA HIS A 66 -3.39 12.36 -4.79
C HIS A 66 -3.12 11.08 -5.58
N PHE A 67 -1.97 11.00 -6.28
CA PHE A 67 -1.58 9.81 -7.02
C PHE A 67 -1.29 8.64 -6.07
N VAL A 68 -0.56 8.90 -4.97
CA VAL A 68 -0.30 7.91 -3.92
C VAL A 68 -1.61 7.40 -3.33
N ARG A 69 -2.54 8.30 -2.96
CA ARG A 69 -3.85 7.90 -2.43
C ARG A 69 -4.59 6.94 -3.37
N ARG A 70 -4.67 7.28 -4.66
CA ARG A 70 -5.34 6.45 -5.68
C ARG A 70 -4.64 5.11 -5.89
N PHE A 71 -3.31 5.11 -5.86
CA PHE A 71 -2.52 3.90 -5.97
C PHE A 71 -2.79 2.95 -4.80
N VAL A 72 -2.73 3.44 -3.56
CA VAL A 72 -3.00 2.61 -2.38
C VAL A 72 -4.44 2.11 -2.37
N GLN A 73 -5.41 2.96 -2.73
CA GLN A 73 -6.80 2.56 -2.87
C GLN A 73 -6.96 1.41 -3.89
N ALA A 74 -6.30 1.50 -5.04
CA ALA A 74 -6.34 0.46 -6.06
C ALA A 74 -5.80 -0.89 -5.57
N LEU A 75 -4.71 -0.89 -4.77
CA LEU A 75 -4.19 -2.12 -4.15
C LEU A 75 -5.21 -2.75 -3.20
N LEU A 76 -5.79 -1.94 -2.30
CA LEU A 76 -6.72 -2.42 -1.30
C LEU A 76 -8.03 -2.91 -1.91
N ASP A 77 -8.56 -2.19 -2.90
CA ASP A 77 -9.80 -2.60 -3.58
C ASP A 77 -9.59 -3.89 -4.39
N ALA A 78 -8.40 -4.10 -4.96
CA ALA A 78 -8.03 -5.36 -5.61
C ALA A 78 -7.95 -6.53 -4.62
N ASP A 79 -7.33 -6.33 -3.45
CA ASP A 79 -7.26 -7.36 -2.40
C ASP A 79 -8.63 -7.71 -1.86
N VAL A 80 -9.49 -6.72 -1.57
CA VAL A 80 -10.85 -6.95 -1.09
C VAL A 80 -11.66 -7.79 -2.07
N ARG A 81 -11.53 -7.54 -3.38
CA ARG A 81 -12.18 -8.36 -4.43
C ARG A 81 -11.67 -9.80 -4.48
N LYS A 82 -10.43 -10.05 -4.04
CA LYS A 82 -9.81 -11.38 -3.94
C LYS A 82 -10.02 -12.04 -2.57
N GLY A 83 -10.86 -11.48 -1.69
CA GLY A 83 -11.18 -12.05 -0.37
C GLY A 83 -10.48 -11.37 0.83
N GLY A 84 -9.69 -10.32 0.57
CA GLY A 84 -9.09 -9.45 1.59
C GLY A 84 -7.97 -10.10 2.39
N VAL A 85 -7.18 -10.98 1.76
CA VAL A 85 -6.15 -11.78 2.45
C VAL A 85 -5.05 -10.88 2.99
N HIS A 86 -4.60 -9.89 2.21
CA HIS A 86 -3.53 -8.99 2.64
C HIS A 86 -4.00 -8.05 3.74
N VAL A 87 -5.19 -7.44 3.60
CA VAL A 87 -5.79 -6.59 4.66
C VAL A 87 -5.88 -7.36 5.98
N LYS A 88 -6.38 -8.60 5.96
CA LYS A 88 -6.48 -9.44 7.17
C LYS A 88 -5.09 -9.77 7.75
N ARG A 89 -4.14 -10.17 6.90
CA ARG A 89 -2.78 -10.54 7.33
C ARG A 89 -2.07 -9.37 8.03
N TYR A 90 -2.11 -8.18 7.43
CA TYR A 90 -1.47 -7.00 8.01
C TYR A 90 -2.19 -6.48 9.26
N ALA A 91 -3.52 -6.59 9.32
CA ALA A 91 -4.29 -6.25 10.51
C ALA A 91 -3.92 -7.11 11.72
N VAL A 92 -3.74 -8.42 11.53
CA VAL A 92 -3.37 -9.35 12.62
C VAL A 92 -1.93 -9.08 13.10
N PHE A 93 -0.99 -8.88 12.19
CA PHE A 93 0.40 -8.59 12.55
C PHE A 93 0.54 -7.33 13.41
N HIS A 94 -0.23 -6.28 13.09
CA HIS A 94 -0.21 -5.04 13.85
C HIS A 94 -0.75 -5.21 15.27
N ARG A 95 -1.85 -5.96 15.46
CA ARG A 95 -2.37 -6.24 16.81
C ARG A 95 -1.34 -6.95 17.69
N ASN A 96 -0.64 -7.93 17.12
CA ASN A 96 0.36 -8.67 17.88
C ASN A 96 1.54 -7.77 18.29
N LEU A 97 1.96 -6.85 17.41
CA LEU A 97 3.00 -5.88 17.74
C LEU A 97 2.54 -4.85 18.77
N SER A 98 1.31 -4.32 18.66
CA SER A 98 0.79 -3.35 19.62
C SER A 98 0.65 -3.95 21.02
N VAL A 99 0.20 -5.21 21.13
CA VAL A 99 0.12 -5.91 22.42
C VAL A 99 1.52 -6.13 22.99
N ALA A 100 2.48 -6.58 22.18
CA ALA A 100 3.84 -6.82 22.64
C ALA A 100 4.57 -5.54 23.11
N VAL A 101 4.30 -4.38 22.48
CA VAL A 101 4.88 -3.09 22.90
C VAL A 101 4.24 -2.59 24.18
N ILE A 102 2.93 -2.77 24.38
CA ILE A 102 2.24 -2.40 25.63
C ILE A 102 2.78 -3.25 26.80
N ASP A 103 2.99 -4.55 26.59
CA ASP A 103 3.53 -5.47 27.60
C ASP A 103 4.98 -5.12 27.99
N MET A 104 5.75 -4.47 27.10
CA MET A 104 7.12 -4.01 27.39
C MET A 104 7.18 -2.69 28.19
N ASP A 105 6.11 -1.89 28.20
CA ASP A 105 6.06 -0.60 28.93
C ASP A 105 5.52 -0.77 30.37
N GLU A 106 4.97 -1.94 30.71
CA GLU A 106 4.47 -2.29 32.05
C GLU A 106 5.52 -2.98 32.97
N TYR A 107 6.80 -3.04 32.58
CA TYR A 107 7.92 -3.61 33.34
C TYR A 107 9.07 -2.62 33.54
#